data_AF-A0A2N5SG81-F1
#
_entry.id   AF-A0A2N5SG81-F1
#
_cell.length_a   1.000
_cell.length_b   1.000
_cell.length_c   1.000
_cell.angle_alpha   90.00
_cell.angle_beta   90.00
_cell.angle_gamma   90.00
#
_symmetry.space_group_name_H-M   'P 1'
#
loop_
_entity.id
_entity.type
_entity.pdbx_description
1 polymer ?
#
loop_
_entity_poly.entity_id
_entity_poly.type
_entity_poly.pdbx_seq_one_letter_code
_entity_poly.pdbx_strand_id
1 'polypeptide(L)'
;MDIKQQLRQGFMALPKPKNDYELVLPEEEQERIAELVDEAGSMIEDAADRKAKMQALQAVEEQKALARRSQVIQRGLPRPIEFDEQRLRNSLDQGPSKLEDDLERQILDEMIQLLLHDAVVYPVAGGKVSGGGRSNLPAIEDEAIAAAKEMVHSEMANSCGFPGANAEQIKRVAVLAEEELFKRTWEDCSKEYVFDARTLSWVPSSTLDEQMKIAGLKHMIDEGRTNMIKDANACNKAEKKLSKLVGGYQARSKGLSDKLLGRVAELNRYQIELASFERLEINEQGAATRRLEKLQEEVQTLTRRGREGQDTYKELVDAKALLQTEIEDMKAEITMREVEEANEAALESA
;
A
#
# COMPACT_ATOMS: atom_id res chain seq x y z
N MET A 1 39.04 -63.63 -13.70
CA MET A 1 38.43 -63.84 -15.04
C MET A 1 37.00 -63.39 -14.96
N ASP A 2 36.61 -62.47 -15.86
CA ASP A 2 35.51 -61.55 -15.66
C ASP A 2 34.15 -62.22 -15.96
N ILE A 3 33.43 -62.60 -14.89
CA ILE A 3 32.10 -63.23 -14.92
C ILE A 3 31.12 -62.44 -15.81
N LYS A 4 31.33 -61.12 -15.90
CA LYS A 4 30.52 -60.22 -16.72
C LYS A 4 30.69 -60.49 -18.23
N GLN A 5 31.87 -60.92 -18.68
CA GLN A 5 32.10 -61.29 -20.08
C GLN A 5 31.50 -62.65 -20.42
N GLN A 6 31.55 -63.62 -19.51
CA GLN A 6 30.92 -64.94 -19.71
C GLN A 6 29.39 -64.84 -19.79
N LEU A 7 28.76 -64.06 -18.91
CA LEU A 7 27.32 -63.80 -18.98
C LEU A 7 26.92 -63.09 -20.28
N ARG A 8 27.73 -62.13 -20.74
CA ARG A 8 27.44 -61.39 -21.98
C ARG A 8 27.55 -62.26 -23.23
N GLN A 9 28.50 -63.20 -23.27
CA GLN A 9 28.56 -64.21 -24.33
C GLN A 9 27.38 -65.20 -24.27
N GLY A 10 26.95 -65.61 -23.06
CA GLY A 10 25.78 -66.45 -22.87
C GLY A 10 24.48 -65.83 -23.39
N PHE A 11 24.28 -64.52 -23.17
CA PHE A 11 23.11 -63.80 -23.69
C PHE A 11 23.19 -63.51 -25.19
N MET A 12 24.39 -63.45 -25.79
CA MET A 12 24.54 -63.29 -27.25
C MET A 12 24.38 -64.60 -28.03
N ALA A 13 24.52 -65.75 -27.37
CA ALA A 13 24.29 -67.07 -27.97
C ALA A 13 22.80 -67.45 -28.06
N LEU A 14 21.89 -66.64 -27.48
CA LEU A 14 20.46 -66.87 -27.62
C LEU A 14 20.00 -66.47 -29.03
N PRO A 15 19.26 -67.34 -29.74
CA PRO A 15 18.70 -67.00 -31.04
C PRO A 15 17.75 -65.79 -30.90
N LYS A 16 17.89 -64.82 -31.80
CA LYS A 16 17.04 -63.62 -31.78
C LYS A 16 15.56 -64.04 -31.90
N PRO A 17 14.67 -63.52 -31.03
CA PRO A 17 13.26 -63.89 -31.06
C PRO A 17 12.67 -63.49 -32.42
N LYS A 18 12.20 -64.48 -33.18
CA LYS A 18 11.34 -64.25 -34.34
C LYS A 18 9.90 -64.24 -33.84
N ASN A 19 9.35 -63.04 -33.69
CA ASN A 19 7.92 -62.86 -33.44
C ASN A 19 7.22 -62.75 -34.79
N ASP A 20 6.87 -63.91 -35.37
CA ASP A 20 5.93 -63.98 -36.49
C ASP A 20 4.52 -64.19 -35.91
N TYR A 21 3.94 -63.14 -35.33
CA TYR A 21 2.52 -63.08 -35.01
C TYR A 21 1.97 -61.77 -35.56
N GLU A 22 1.37 -61.81 -36.75
CA GLU A 22 0.42 -60.77 -37.16
C GLU A 22 -0.80 -60.90 -36.27
N LEU A 23 -0.92 -60.02 -35.28
CA LEU A 23 -2.14 -59.87 -34.50
C LEU A 23 -3.15 -59.13 -35.39
N VAL A 24 -3.82 -59.85 -36.29
CA VAL A 24 -5.02 -59.35 -36.94
C VAL A 24 -6.11 -59.38 -35.89
N LEU A 25 -6.27 -58.25 -35.21
CA LEU A 25 -7.38 -58.03 -34.31
C LEU A 25 -8.65 -57.88 -35.19
N PRO A 26 -9.74 -58.62 -34.91
CA PRO A 26 -10.98 -58.51 -35.67
C PRO A 26 -11.54 -57.08 -35.63
N GLU A 27 -12.08 -56.56 -36.74
CA GLU A 27 -12.57 -55.17 -36.86
C GLU A 27 -13.57 -54.78 -35.74
N GLU A 28 -14.34 -55.74 -35.23
CA GLU A 28 -15.30 -55.56 -34.13
C GLU A 28 -14.66 -55.26 -32.76
N GLU A 29 -13.39 -55.61 -32.54
CA GLU A 29 -12.65 -55.25 -31.32
C GLU A 29 -11.91 -53.92 -31.50
N GLN A 30 -11.49 -53.55 -32.72
CA GLN A 30 -11.02 -52.20 -33.00
C GLN A 30 -12.10 -51.13 -32.79
N GLU A 31 -13.34 -51.39 -33.23
CA GLU A 31 -14.45 -50.46 -33.05
C GLU A 31 -14.80 -50.28 -31.56
N ARG A 32 -14.78 -51.36 -30.76
CA ARG A 32 -15.01 -51.26 -29.31
C ARG A 32 -13.92 -50.49 -28.57
N ILE A 33 -12.66 -50.62 -28.99
CA ILE A 33 -11.57 -49.84 -28.40
C ILE A 33 -11.65 -48.37 -28.86
N ALA A 34 -12.05 -48.11 -30.11
CA ALA A 34 -12.27 -46.75 -30.60
C ALA A 34 -13.43 -46.06 -29.87
N GLU A 35 -14.55 -46.76 -29.63
CA GLU A 35 -15.69 -46.25 -28.86
C GLU A 35 -15.32 -45.95 -27.40
N LEU A 36 -14.55 -46.82 -26.75
CA LEU A 36 -14.06 -46.60 -25.37
C LEU A 36 -13.09 -45.43 -25.25
N VAL A 37 -12.31 -45.15 -26.31
CA VAL A 37 -11.39 -44.00 -26.36
C VAL A 37 -12.15 -42.70 -26.64
N ASP A 38 -13.24 -42.75 -27.43
CA ASP A 38 -14.11 -41.59 -27.68
C ASP A 38 -14.97 -41.24 -26.45
N GLU A 39 -15.48 -42.24 -25.71
CA GLU A 39 -16.17 -42.02 -24.42
C GLU A 39 -15.25 -41.49 -23.31
N ALA A 40 -13.98 -41.93 -23.29
CA ALA A 40 -12.98 -41.39 -22.36
C ALA A 40 -12.48 -40.00 -22.77
N GLY A 41 -12.61 -39.63 -24.06
CA GLY A 41 -12.22 -38.35 -24.63
C GLY A 41 -13.30 -37.27 -24.58
N SER A 42 -14.59 -37.64 -24.61
CA SER A 42 -15.70 -36.67 -24.78
C SER A 42 -16.22 -36.04 -23.48
N MET A 43 -15.66 -36.36 -22.31
CA MET A 43 -16.06 -35.77 -21.02
C MET A 43 -14.89 -35.61 -20.03
N ILE A 44 -13.71 -35.19 -20.51
CA ILE A 44 -12.68 -34.68 -19.59
C ILE A 44 -13.09 -33.27 -19.20
N GLU A 45 -14.00 -33.14 -18.21
CA GLU A 45 -14.20 -31.88 -17.51
C GLU A 45 -12.82 -31.35 -17.08
N ASP A 46 -12.53 -30.09 -17.44
CA ASP A 46 -11.26 -29.44 -17.11
C ASP A 46 -10.95 -29.67 -15.63
N ALA A 47 -9.68 -29.94 -15.31
CA ALA A 47 -9.27 -30.18 -13.93
C ALA A 47 -9.68 -29.02 -12.98
N ALA A 48 -9.86 -27.83 -13.54
CA ALA A 48 -10.41 -26.65 -12.87
C ALA A 48 -11.90 -26.80 -12.51
N ASP A 49 -12.74 -27.35 -13.39
CA ASP A 49 -14.18 -27.50 -13.19
C ASP A 49 -14.51 -28.58 -12.15
N ARG A 50 -13.80 -29.72 -12.21
CA ARG A 50 -13.90 -30.76 -11.18
C ARG A 50 -13.48 -30.24 -9.81
N LYS A 51 -12.40 -29.46 -9.77
CA LYS A 51 -11.93 -28.82 -8.54
C LYS A 51 -12.96 -27.79 -8.04
N ALA A 52 -13.56 -26.99 -8.91
CA ALA A 52 -14.57 -26.00 -8.55
C ALA A 52 -15.83 -26.67 -7.99
N LYS A 53 -16.30 -27.76 -8.59
CA LYS A 53 -17.44 -28.56 -8.11
C LYS A 53 -17.16 -29.21 -6.76
N MET A 54 -15.97 -29.80 -6.59
CA MET A 54 -15.54 -30.38 -5.30
C MET A 54 -15.42 -29.29 -4.22
N GLN A 55 -14.89 -28.12 -4.56
CA GLN A 55 -14.82 -26.98 -3.65
C GLN A 55 -16.20 -26.45 -3.29
N ALA A 56 -17.15 -26.41 -4.22
CA ALA A 56 -18.52 -26.00 -3.94
C ALA A 56 -19.23 -26.99 -3.01
N LEU A 57 -19.05 -28.30 -3.21
CA LEU A 57 -19.58 -29.33 -2.32
C LEU A 57 -18.96 -29.23 -0.92
N GLN A 58 -17.63 -29.08 -0.84
CA GLN A 58 -16.92 -28.88 0.42
C GLN A 58 -17.39 -27.61 1.13
N ALA A 59 -17.58 -26.50 0.41
CA ALA A 59 -18.07 -25.25 0.99
C ALA A 59 -19.50 -25.40 1.53
N VAL A 60 -20.37 -26.13 0.85
CA VAL A 60 -21.73 -26.42 1.33
C VAL A 60 -21.69 -27.32 2.57
N GLU A 61 -20.83 -28.33 2.60
CA GLU A 61 -20.63 -29.18 3.78
C GLU A 61 -20.06 -28.39 4.95
N GLU A 62 -19.08 -27.52 4.71
CA GLU A 62 -18.50 -26.62 5.71
C GLU A 62 -19.52 -25.62 6.24
N GLN A 63 -20.39 -25.07 5.38
CA GLN A 63 -21.48 -24.18 5.79
C GLN A 63 -22.50 -24.92 6.65
N LYS A 64 -22.90 -26.14 6.29
CA LYS A 64 -23.77 -26.98 7.12
C LYS A 64 -23.11 -27.32 8.45
N ALA A 65 -21.83 -27.69 8.41
CA ALA A 65 -21.05 -27.96 9.62
C ALA A 65 -20.92 -26.72 10.50
N LEU A 66 -20.78 -25.53 9.93
CA LEU A 66 -20.72 -24.25 10.66
C LEU A 66 -22.09 -23.86 11.22
N ALA A 67 -23.17 -24.06 10.47
CA ALA A 67 -24.54 -23.80 10.91
C ALA A 67 -24.94 -24.65 12.14
N ARG A 68 -24.36 -25.85 12.27
CA ARG A 68 -24.51 -26.74 13.44
C ARG A 68 -23.68 -26.32 14.65
N ARG A 69 -22.69 -25.44 14.48
CA ARG A 69 -21.86 -24.94 15.59
C ARG A 69 -22.62 -23.94 16.44
N SER A 70 -22.12 -23.68 17.65
CA SER A 70 -22.64 -22.64 18.51
C SER A 70 -22.57 -21.25 17.85
N GLN A 71 -23.50 -20.36 18.21
CA GLN A 71 -23.53 -18.99 17.68
C GLN A 71 -22.25 -18.20 18.01
N VAL A 72 -21.60 -18.52 19.13
CA VAL A 72 -20.34 -17.90 19.56
C VAL A 72 -19.24 -18.19 18.53
N ILE A 73 -19.17 -19.43 18.03
CA ILE A 73 -18.22 -19.84 16.99
C ILE A 73 -18.59 -19.24 15.64
N GLN A 74 -19.88 -19.26 15.27
CA GLN A 74 -20.35 -18.68 14.00
C GLN A 74 -20.03 -17.19 13.89
N ARG A 75 -20.10 -16.46 15.01
CA ARG A 75 -19.85 -15.02 15.10
C ARG A 75 -18.38 -14.67 15.40
N GLY A 76 -17.52 -15.67 15.63
CA GLY A 76 -16.11 -15.45 15.95
C GLY A 76 -15.87 -14.68 17.26
N LEU A 77 -16.78 -14.83 18.23
CA LEU A 77 -16.69 -14.13 19.52
C LEU A 77 -15.58 -14.72 20.40
N PRO A 78 -14.96 -13.91 21.28
CA PRO A 78 -13.91 -14.39 22.19
C PRO A 78 -14.46 -15.45 23.14
N ARG A 79 -13.70 -16.54 23.30
CA ARG A 79 -14.05 -17.67 24.16
C ARG A 79 -13.05 -17.78 25.32
N PRO A 80 -13.47 -18.29 26.49
CA PRO A 80 -12.57 -18.49 27.63
C PRO A 80 -11.40 -19.41 27.26
N ILE A 81 -10.18 -19.01 27.62
CA ILE A 81 -8.96 -19.81 27.43
C ILE A 81 -8.87 -20.91 28.50
N GLU A 82 -9.33 -20.59 29.71
CA GLU A 82 -9.44 -21.51 30.83
C GLU A 82 -10.91 -21.67 31.21
N PHE A 83 -11.38 -22.92 31.22
CA PHE A 83 -12.74 -23.28 31.62
C PHE A 83 -12.66 -24.36 32.69
N ASP A 84 -13.22 -24.08 33.87
CA ASP A 84 -13.28 -25.01 35.00
C ASP A 84 -14.76 -25.32 35.30
N GLU A 85 -15.20 -26.49 34.84
CA GLU A 85 -16.57 -26.97 34.96
C GLU A 85 -17.00 -27.16 36.43
N GLN A 86 -16.11 -27.67 37.27
CA GLN A 86 -16.44 -27.99 38.66
C GLN A 86 -16.66 -26.72 39.47
N ARG A 87 -15.83 -25.69 39.24
CA ARG A 87 -15.99 -24.39 39.89
C ARG A 87 -17.32 -23.74 39.53
N LEU A 88 -17.73 -23.81 38.26
CA LEU A 88 -18.98 -23.20 37.79
C LEU A 88 -20.21 -23.91 38.37
N ARG A 89 -20.24 -25.25 38.37
CA ARG A 89 -21.34 -26.00 39.00
C ARG A 89 -21.45 -25.78 40.50
N ASN A 90 -20.32 -25.77 41.21
CA ASN A 90 -20.30 -25.49 42.65
C ASN A 90 -20.79 -24.07 42.97
N SER A 91 -20.56 -23.10 42.08
CA SER A 91 -21.09 -21.75 42.23
C SER A 91 -22.61 -21.69 42.01
N LEU A 92 -23.15 -22.56 41.16
CA LEU A 92 -24.57 -22.64 40.86
C LEU A 92 -25.36 -23.22 42.04
N ASP A 93 -24.82 -24.24 42.69
CA ASP A 93 -25.43 -24.93 43.83
C ASP A 93 -25.51 -24.06 45.10
N GLN A 94 -24.71 -23.00 45.20
CA GLN A 94 -24.65 -22.11 46.36
C GLN A 94 -25.72 -21.01 46.38
N GLY A 95 -26.56 -20.91 45.34
CA GLY A 95 -27.61 -19.88 45.25
C GLY A 95 -28.86 -20.16 46.12
N PRO A 96 -29.71 -19.16 46.37
CA PRO A 96 -31.05 -19.38 46.93
C PRO A 96 -31.92 -20.20 45.96
N SER A 97 -32.87 -20.99 46.50
CA SER A 97 -33.70 -21.95 45.73
C SER A 97 -35.14 -21.43 45.58
N LYS A 98 -35.35 -20.33 44.85
CA LYS A 98 -36.70 -19.97 44.36
C LYS A 98 -36.98 -20.69 43.04
N LEU A 99 -38.27 -20.81 42.69
CA LEU A 99 -38.69 -21.46 41.45
C LEU A 99 -38.13 -20.77 40.19
N GLU A 100 -38.01 -19.44 40.21
CA GLU A 100 -37.38 -18.64 39.14
C GLU A 100 -35.88 -18.95 39.04
N ASP A 101 -35.21 -19.07 40.19
CA ASP A 101 -33.80 -19.47 40.27
C ASP A 101 -33.60 -20.91 39.73
N ASP A 102 -34.58 -21.80 39.87
CA ASP A 102 -34.50 -23.19 39.38
C ASP A 102 -34.49 -23.27 37.84
N LEU A 103 -35.25 -22.39 37.15
CA LEU A 103 -35.21 -22.29 35.68
C LEU A 103 -33.88 -21.68 35.20
N GLU A 104 -33.44 -20.61 35.85
CA GLU A 104 -32.14 -20.00 35.56
C GLU A 104 -31.00 -21.00 35.77
N ARG A 105 -31.07 -21.84 36.80
CA ARG A 105 -30.11 -22.93 37.03
C ARG A 105 -30.07 -23.95 35.91
N GLN A 106 -31.23 -24.37 35.39
CA GLN A 106 -31.28 -25.30 34.26
C GLN A 106 -30.63 -24.69 33.02
N ILE A 107 -30.94 -23.42 32.71
CA ILE A 107 -30.35 -22.69 31.59
C ILE A 107 -28.82 -22.57 31.75
N LEU A 108 -28.36 -22.25 32.97
CA LEU A 108 -26.93 -22.11 33.25
C LEU A 108 -26.19 -23.44 33.18
N ASP A 109 -26.77 -24.57 33.62
CA ASP A 109 -26.13 -25.89 33.47
C ASP A 109 -26.04 -26.31 32.00
N GLU A 110 -27.09 -26.07 31.21
CA GLU A 110 -27.03 -26.29 29.75
C GLU A 110 -25.96 -25.41 29.09
N MET A 111 -25.84 -24.14 29.51
CA MET A 111 -24.79 -23.24 29.03
C MET A 111 -23.39 -23.75 29.37
N ILE A 112 -23.17 -24.27 30.59
CA ILE A 112 -21.90 -24.88 31.01
C ILE A 112 -21.58 -26.09 30.11
N GLN A 113 -22.57 -26.94 29.81
CA GLN A 113 -22.40 -28.08 28.92
C GLN A 113 -22.03 -27.66 27.48
N LEU A 114 -22.68 -26.62 26.94
CA LEU A 114 -22.35 -26.07 25.62
C LEU A 114 -20.94 -25.49 25.56
N LEU A 115 -20.51 -24.78 26.61
CA LEU A 115 -19.14 -24.24 26.71
C LEU A 115 -18.10 -25.36 26.77
N LEU A 116 -18.40 -26.45 27.48
CA LEU A 116 -17.53 -27.63 27.52
C LEU A 116 -17.39 -28.29 26.14
N HIS A 117 -18.51 -28.47 25.43
CA HIS A 117 -18.49 -28.96 24.05
C HIS A 117 -17.60 -28.09 23.17
N ASP A 118 -17.77 -26.77 23.22
CA ASP A 118 -16.99 -25.85 22.40
C ASP A 118 -15.50 -25.87 22.76
N ALA A 119 -15.14 -26.03 24.02
CA ALA A 119 -13.75 -26.15 24.47
C ALA A 119 -13.08 -27.45 23.98
N VAL A 120 -13.82 -28.56 23.93
CA VAL A 120 -13.31 -29.89 23.53
C VAL A 120 -13.27 -30.08 22.02
N VAL A 121 -14.37 -29.75 21.34
CA VAL A 121 -14.54 -29.96 19.89
C VAL A 121 -13.83 -28.87 19.09
N TYR A 122 -13.81 -27.64 19.61
CA TYR A 122 -13.26 -26.46 18.93
C TYR A 122 -12.30 -25.67 19.83
N PRO A 123 -11.16 -26.26 20.24
CA PRO A 123 -10.24 -25.66 21.22
C PRO A 123 -9.71 -24.30 20.77
N VAL A 124 -9.51 -23.40 21.73
CA VAL A 124 -8.87 -22.09 21.52
C VAL A 124 -7.34 -22.25 21.57
N ALA A 125 -6.62 -21.52 20.73
CA ALA A 125 -5.16 -21.52 20.74
C ALA A 125 -4.62 -21.05 22.11
N GLY A 126 -3.88 -21.92 22.80
CA GLY A 126 -3.37 -21.67 24.15
C GLY A 126 -4.27 -22.15 25.30
N GLY A 127 -5.40 -22.82 25.00
CA GLY A 127 -6.24 -23.45 26.01
C GLY A 127 -5.61 -24.70 26.64
N LYS A 128 -5.97 -24.99 27.90
CA LYS A 128 -5.51 -26.19 28.64
C LYS A 128 -6.19 -27.49 28.21
N VAL A 129 -7.36 -27.41 27.54
CA VAL A 129 -8.12 -28.58 27.08
C VAL A 129 -7.52 -29.10 25.77
N SER A 130 -7.11 -30.37 25.77
CA SER A 130 -6.61 -31.03 24.57
C SER A 130 -7.73 -31.20 23.55
N GLY A 131 -7.53 -30.65 22.34
CA GLY A 131 -8.50 -30.71 21.26
C GLY A 131 -8.79 -32.12 20.76
N GLY A 132 -10.00 -32.33 20.23
CA GLY A 132 -10.38 -33.54 19.49
C GLY A 132 -11.10 -34.61 20.31
N GLY A 133 -11.55 -34.27 21.53
CA GLY A 133 -12.43 -35.15 22.30
C GLY A 133 -13.85 -35.20 21.70
N ARG A 134 -14.61 -36.24 22.08
CA ARG A 134 -16.04 -36.31 21.81
C ARG A 134 -16.78 -35.62 22.96
N SER A 135 -17.66 -34.68 22.62
CA SER A 135 -18.59 -34.09 23.59
C SER A 135 -19.68 -35.09 23.99
N ASN A 136 -20.16 -34.99 25.23
CA ASN A 136 -21.30 -35.79 25.72
C ASN A 136 -22.67 -35.20 25.35
N LEU A 137 -22.71 -34.08 24.62
CA LEU A 137 -23.96 -33.48 24.18
C LEU A 137 -24.66 -34.37 23.15
N PRO A 138 -25.97 -34.64 23.32
CA PRO A 138 -26.73 -35.42 22.35
C PRO A 138 -26.83 -34.67 21.02
N ALA A 139 -26.70 -35.38 19.91
CA ALA A 139 -26.93 -34.81 18.59
C ALA A 139 -28.43 -34.57 18.41
N ILE A 140 -28.80 -33.32 18.12
CA ILE A 140 -30.18 -32.91 17.81
C ILE A 140 -30.30 -32.76 16.30
N GLU A 141 -31.41 -33.21 15.73
CA GLU A 141 -31.68 -33.09 14.29
C GLU A 141 -31.88 -31.62 13.87
N ASP A 142 -31.38 -31.27 12.69
CA ASP A 142 -31.42 -29.90 12.16
C ASP A 142 -32.87 -29.38 12.04
N GLU A 143 -33.83 -30.25 11.71
CA GLU A 143 -35.26 -29.92 11.58
C GLU A 143 -35.90 -29.58 12.94
N ALA A 144 -35.57 -30.34 13.99
CA ALA A 144 -36.04 -30.06 15.34
C ALA A 144 -35.50 -28.73 15.87
N ILE A 145 -34.23 -28.40 15.58
CA ILE A 145 -33.63 -27.10 15.94
C ILE A 145 -34.33 -25.95 15.21
N ALA A 146 -34.66 -26.14 13.92
CA ALA A 146 -35.36 -25.13 13.13
C ALA A 146 -36.77 -24.87 13.68
N ALA A 147 -37.54 -25.93 13.96
CA ALA A 147 -38.87 -25.84 14.55
C ALA A 147 -38.83 -25.18 15.95
N ALA A 148 -37.85 -25.54 16.80
CA ALA A 148 -37.68 -24.93 18.12
C ALA A 148 -37.38 -23.43 18.02
N LYS A 149 -36.50 -23.02 17.09
CA LYS A 149 -36.21 -21.59 16.84
C LYS A 149 -37.42 -20.82 16.35
N GLU A 150 -38.25 -21.43 15.49
CA GLU A 150 -39.50 -20.83 15.02
C GLU A 150 -40.52 -20.68 16.15
N MET A 151 -40.66 -21.68 17.02
CA MET A 151 -41.53 -21.58 18.21
C MET A 151 -41.09 -20.44 19.13
N VAL A 152 -39.80 -20.39 19.51
CA VAL A 152 -39.24 -19.31 20.34
C VAL A 152 -39.42 -17.93 19.68
N HIS A 153 -39.20 -17.86 18.36
CA HIS A 153 -39.41 -16.63 17.60
C HIS A 153 -40.88 -16.19 17.64
N SER A 154 -41.83 -17.11 17.46
CA SER A 154 -43.26 -16.82 17.51
C SER A 154 -43.72 -16.35 18.90
N GLU A 155 -43.21 -16.96 19.98
CA GLU A 155 -43.48 -16.56 21.36
C GLU A 155 -42.91 -15.18 21.66
N MET A 156 -41.69 -14.89 21.18
CA MET A 156 -41.06 -13.58 21.32
C MET A 156 -41.83 -12.52 20.52
N ALA A 157 -42.23 -12.82 19.28
CA ALA A 157 -43.02 -11.93 18.43
C ALA A 157 -44.36 -11.55 19.09
N ASN A 158 -45.02 -12.55 19.68
CA ASN A 158 -46.26 -12.36 20.43
C ASN A 158 -46.05 -11.52 21.70
N SER A 159 -44.97 -11.80 22.45
CA SER A 159 -44.62 -11.07 23.67
C SER A 159 -44.26 -9.61 23.40
N CYS A 160 -43.62 -9.33 22.27
CA CYS A 160 -43.30 -7.98 21.81
C CYS A 160 -44.50 -7.26 21.15
N GLY A 161 -45.65 -7.91 21.00
CA GLY A 161 -46.86 -7.30 20.41
C GLY A 161 -46.86 -7.18 18.88
N PHE A 162 -45.96 -7.89 18.18
CA PHE A 162 -45.86 -7.89 16.72
C PHE A 162 -45.92 -9.32 16.14
N PRO A 163 -47.10 -9.97 16.10
CA PRO A 163 -47.25 -11.30 15.50
C PRO A 163 -46.83 -11.31 14.03
N GLY A 164 -45.94 -12.23 13.65
CA GLY A 164 -45.45 -12.36 12.26
C GLY A 164 -44.30 -11.41 11.87
N ALA A 165 -43.70 -10.69 12.83
CA ALA A 165 -42.52 -9.87 12.57
C ALA A 165 -41.31 -10.71 12.13
N ASN A 166 -40.57 -10.26 11.12
CA ASN A 166 -39.34 -10.92 10.70
C ASN A 166 -38.30 -10.91 11.85
N ALA A 167 -37.40 -11.89 11.92
CA ALA A 167 -36.35 -11.98 12.93
C ALA A 167 -35.55 -10.67 13.07
N GLU A 168 -35.31 -9.95 11.97
CA GLU A 168 -34.66 -8.64 12.00
C GLU A 168 -35.52 -7.51 12.59
N GLN A 169 -36.84 -7.59 12.45
CA GLN A 169 -37.77 -6.59 12.98
C GLN A 169 -37.92 -6.76 14.49
N ILE A 170 -38.06 -8.00 14.96
CA ILE A 170 -38.02 -8.31 16.40
C ILE A 170 -36.67 -7.90 16.96
N LYS A 171 -35.57 -8.19 16.26
CA LYS A 171 -34.23 -7.75 16.66
C LYS A 171 -34.13 -6.22 16.72
N ARG A 172 -34.73 -5.45 15.83
CA ARG A 172 -34.69 -3.97 15.95
C ARG A 172 -35.53 -3.46 17.12
N VAL A 173 -36.68 -4.07 17.39
CA VAL A 173 -37.58 -3.67 18.48
C VAL A 173 -37.00 -4.06 19.85
N ALA A 174 -36.37 -5.24 19.95
CA ALA A 174 -35.70 -5.71 21.17
C ALA A 174 -34.29 -5.10 21.34
N VAL A 175 -33.44 -5.16 20.30
CA VAL A 175 -31.98 -4.93 20.42
C VAL A 175 -31.55 -3.45 20.34
N LEU A 176 -32.30 -2.55 19.68
CA LEU A 176 -31.93 -1.12 19.68
C LEU A 176 -32.11 -0.46 21.06
N ALA A 177 -32.93 -1.05 21.92
CA ALA A 177 -32.94 -0.72 23.34
C ALA A 177 -31.77 -1.41 24.07
N GLU A 178 -31.37 -2.62 23.67
CA GLU A 178 -30.45 -3.48 24.42
C GLU A 178 -28.99 -3.02 24.49
N GLU A 179 -28.33 -2.41 23.50
CA GLU A 179 -26.88 -2.16 23.68
C GLU A 179 -26.59 -1.08 24.73
N GLU A 180 -27.31 0.03 24.66
CA GLU A 180 -27.20 1.11 25.65
C GLU A 180 -27.85 0.71 26.98
N LEU A 181 -28.96 -0.03 26.96
CA LEU A 181 -29.55 -0.58 28.18
C LEU A 181 -28.62 -1.60 28.83
N PHE A 182 -28.03 -2.52 28.06
CA PHE A 182 -27.06 -3.51 28.52
C PHE A 182 -25.82 -2.84 29.09
N LYS A 183 -25.26 -1.84 28.43
CA LYS A 183 -24.13 -1.08 28.97
C LYS A 183 -24.48 -0.45 30.31
N ARG A 184 -25.64 0.18 30.43
CA ARG A 184 -26.11 0.78 31.69
C ARG A 184 -26.35 -0.26 32.77
N THR A 185 -27.10 -1.33 32.48
CA THR A 185 -27.37 -2.41 33.44
C THR A 185 -26.09 -3.12 33.83
N TRP A 186 -25.17 -3.35 32.89
CA TRP A 186 -23.87 -3.94 33.16
C TRP A 186 -23.00 -3.03 34.02
N GLU A 187 -22.94 -1.73 33.74
CA GLU A 187 -22.22 -0.77 34.57
C GLU A 187 -22.77 -0.73 36.00
N ASP A 188 -24.09 -0.79 36.16
CA ASP A 188 -24.74 -0.79 37.46
C ASP A 188 -24.49 -2.11 38.21
N CYS A 189 -24.71 -3.26 37.57
CA CYS A 189 -24.39 -4.57 38.16
C CYS A 189 -22.89 -4.68 38.46
N SER A 190 -22.00 -4.25 37.57
CA SER A 190 -20.55 -4.40 37.74
C SER A 190 -20.01 -3.59 38.91
N LYS A 191 -20.63 -2.47 39.30
CA LYS A 191 -20.24 -1.70 40.51
C LYS A 191 -20.51 -2.48 41.79
N GLU A 192 -21.44 -3.43 41.75
CA GLU A 192 -21.78 -4.27 42.90
C GLU A 192 -20.76 -5.39 43.13
N TYR A 193 -19.90 -5.70 42.16
CA TYR A 193 -18.90 -6.76 42.27
C TYR A 193 -17.49 -6.21 42.51
N VAL A 194 -16.73 -6.89 43.37
CA VAL A 194 -15.33 -6.59 43.66
C VAL A 194 -14.51 -7.88 43.53
N PHE A 195 -13.27 -7.75 43.06
CA PHE A 195 -12.35 -8.88 42.94
C PHE A 195 -11.79 -9.30 44.30
N ASP A 196 -11.92 -10.58 44.67
CA ASP A 196 -11.26 -11.15 45.85
C ASP A 196 -9.94 -11.83 45.43
N ALA A 197 -8.82 -11.32 45.94
CA ALA A 197 -7.49 -11.83 45.66
C ALA A 197 -7.24 -13.25 46.18
N ARG A 198 -8.00 -13.74 47.17
CA ARG A 198 -7.80 -15.08 47.75
C ARG A 198 -8.42 -16.18 46.89
N THR A 199 -9.62 -15.90 46.38
CA THR A 199 -10.40 -16.84 45.56
C THR A 199 -10.18 -16.63 44.07
N LEU A 200 -9.53 -15.52 43.69
CA LEU A 200 -9.33 -15.10 42.29
C LEU A 200 -10.68 -15.12 41.54
N SER A 201 -11.69 -14.48 42.13
CA SER A 201 -13.05 -14.36 41.58
C SER A 201 -13.65 -12.99 41.87
N TRP A 202 -14.64 -12.62 41.05
CA TRP A 202 -15.54 -11.52 41.33
C TRP A 202 -16.64 -11.96 42.28
N VAL A 203 -16.83 -11.20 43.37
CA VAL A 203 -17.79 -11.51 44.44
C VAL A 203 -18.55 -10.22 44.79
N PRO A 204 -19.82 -10.27 45.22
CA PRO A 204 -20.55 -9.08 45.65
C PRO A 204 -19.81 -8.26 46.71
N SER A 205 -19.85 -6.93 46.59
CA SER A 205 -19.16 -5.97 47.47
C SER A 205 -19.63 -6.05 48.93
N SER A 206 -20.83 -6.58 49.17
CA SER A 206 -21.41 -6.78 50.50
C SER A 206 -20.74 -7.91 51.30
N THR A 207 -20.04 -8.84 50.66
CA THR A 207 -19.44 -10.00 51.34
C THR A 207 -17.99 -9.77 51.77
N LEU A 208 -17.39 -8.64 51.43
CA LEU A 208 -15.97 -8.34 51.65
C LEU A 208 -15.77 -7.13 52.56
N ASP A 209 -14.81 -7.25 53.47
CA ASP A 209 -14.32 -6.14 54.29
C ASP A 209 -13.46 -5.16 53.47
N GLU A 210 -13.36 -3.92 53.91
CA GLU A 210 -12.62 -2.85 53.22
C GLU A 210 -11.14 -3.22 52.97
N GLN A 211 -10.50 -3.91 53.93
CA GLN A 211 -9.13 -4.40 53.77
C GLN A 211 -9.01 -5.44 52.65
N MET A 212 -10.00 -6.32 52.49
CA MET A 212 -10.03 -7.33 51.44
C MET A 212 -10.29 -6.70 50.06
N LYS A 213 -11.13 -5.66 50.00
CA LYS A 213 -11.34 -4.86 48.77
C LYS A 213 -10.04 -4.20 48.31
N ILE A 214 -9.29 -3.59 49.24
CA ILE A 214 -7.98 -2.99 48.95
C ILE A 214 -6.99 -4.05 48.45
N ALA A 215 -6.98 -5.25 49.04
CA ALA A 215 -6.12 -6.35 48.60
C ALA A 215 -6.47 -6.81 47.18
N GLY A 216 -7.76 -6.92 46.85
CA GLY A 216 -8.26 -7.22 45.50
C GLY A 216 -7.80 -6.20 44.45
N LEU A 217 -8.01 -4.91 44.74
CA LEU A 217 -7.56 -3.82 43.85
C LEU A 217 -6.04 -3.81 43.66
N LYS A 218 -5.27 -4.06 44.72
CA LYS A 218 -3.80 -4.20 44.62
C LYS A 218 -3.41 -5.35 43.69
N HIS A 219 -4.04 -6.51 43.83
CA HIS A 219 -3.80 -7.65 42.95
C HIS A 219 -4.06 -7.30 41.48
N MET A 220 -5.20 -6.67 41.17
CA MET A 220 -5.54 -6.25 39.81
C MET A 220 -4.52 -5.24 39.23
N ILE A 221 -4.07 -4.28 40.04
CA ILE A 221 -3.05 -3.32 39.63
C ILE A 221 -1.73 -4.03 39.33
N ASP A 222 -1.30 -4.95 40.19
CA ASP A 222 -0.05 -5.68 40.00
C ASP A 222 -0.12 -6.62 38.80
N GLU A 223 -1.24 -7.31 38.58
CA GLU A 223 -1.50 -8.09 37.36
C GLU A 223 -1.42 -7.19 36.11
N GLY A 224 -2.10 -6.04 36.13
CA GLY A 224 -2.03 -5.04 35.06
C GLY A 224 -0.61 -4.56 34.78
N ARG A 225 0.21 -4.32 35.82
CA ARG A 225 1.63 -3.99 35.69
C ARG A 225 2.42 -5.11 35.04
N THR A 226 2.19 -6.37 35.42
CA THR A 226 2.89 -7.49 34.80
C THR A 226 2.54 -7.64 33.32
N ASN A 227 1.28 -7.46 32.95
CA ASN A 227 0.83 -7.50 31.56
C ASN A 227 1.41 -6.33 30.76
N MET A 228 1.38 -5.11 31.31
CA MET A 228 2.03 -3.94 30.70
C MET A 228 3.53 -4.17 30.44
N ILE A 229 4.25 -4.80 31.37
CA ILE A 229 5.68 -5.12 31.19
C ILE A 229 5.86 -6.17 30.08
N LYS A 230 5.03 -7.21 30.02
CA LYS A 230 5.08 -8.22 28.95
C LYS A 230 4.84 -7.60 27.59
N ASP A 231 3.80 -6.78 27.47
CA ASP A 231 3.42 -6.12 26.23
C ASP A 231 4.46 -5.10 25.80
N ALA A 232 4.97 -4.28 26.72
CA ALA A 232 6.06 -3.33 26.44
C ALA A 232 7.31 -4.06 25.91
N ASN A 233 7.66 -5.21 26.49
CA ASN A 233 8.78 -6.02 26.00
C ASN A 233 8.51 -6.64 24.62
N ALA A 234 7.27 -7.06 24.33
CA ALA A 234 6.89 -7.55 23.01
C ALA A 234 6.93 -6.43 21.96
N CYS A 235 6.37 -5.26 22.26
CA CYS A 235 6.42 -4.06 21.43
C CYS A 235 7.86 -3.64 21.16
N ASN A 236 8.71 -3.55 22.19
CA ASN A 236 10.13 -3.21 22.01
C ASN A 236 10.87 -4.19 21.09
N LYS A 237 10.55 -5.49 21.14
CA LYS A 237 11.12 -6.49 20.21
C LYS A 237 10.60 -6.28 18.79
N ALA A 238 9.31 -6.03 18.63
CA ALA A 238 8.68 -5.76 17.34
C ALA A 238 9.24 -4.48 16.70
N GLU A 239 9.36 -3.40 17.46
CA GLU A 239 9.95 -2.12 17.04
C GLU A 239 11.41 -2.28 16.63
N LYS A 240 12.23 -3.00 17.40
CA LYS A 240 13.62 -3.29 17.02
C LYS A 240 13.70 -4.08 15.71
N LYS A 241 12.79 -5.04 15.50
CA LYS A 241 12.71 -5.80 14.24
C LYS A 241 12.27 -4.90 13.08
N LEU A 242 11.25 -4.08 13.29
CA LEU A 242 10.73 -3.13 12.29
C LEU A 242 11.79 -2.11 11.90
N SER A 243 12.51 -1.54 12.87
CA SER A 243 13.61 -0.60 12.66
C SER A 243 14.73 -1.22 11.82
N LYS A 244 15.10 -2.48 12.07
CA LYS A 244 16.09 -3.20 11.24
C LYS A 244 15.61 -3.45 9.82
N LEU A 245 14.34 -3.82 9.63
CA LEU A 245 13.78 -4.14 8.31
C LEU A 245 13.50 -2.90 7.47
N VAL A 246 13.00 -1.83 8.10
CA VAL A 246 12.42 -0.67 7.41
C VAL A 246 13.27 0.59 7.56
N GLY A 247 14.18 0.65 8.53
CA GLY A 247 15.02 1.83 8.76
C GLY A 247 15.87 2.24 7.56
N GLY A 248 16.42 1.26 6.82
CA GLY A 248 17.14 1.52 5.57
C GLY A 248 16.23 2.10 4.47
N TYR A 249 15.01 1.58 4.34
CA TYR A 249 14.03 2.11 3.40
C TYR A 249 13.55 3.51 3.78
N GLN A 250 13.35 3.80 5.06
CA GLN A 250 13.02 5.14 5.56
C GLN A 250 14.14 6.14 5.27
N ALA A 251 15.40 5.78 5.53
CA ALA A 251 16.56 6.63 5.22
C ALA A 251 16.68 6.89 3.72
N ARG A 252 16.49 5.85 2.88
CA ARG A 252 16.49 5.99 1.42
C ARG A 252 15.35 6.88 0.94
N SER A 253 14.14 6.68 1.47
CA SER A 253 12.97 7.50 1.13
C SER A 253 13.24 8.96 1.46
N LYS A 254 13.71 9.26 2.67
CA LYS A 254 14.07 10.61 3.09
C LYS A 254 15.12 11.23 2.16
N GLY A 255 16.21 10.51 1.89
CA GLY A 255 17.26 11.00 1.00
C GLY A 255 16.80 11.23 -0.45
N LEU A 256 15.87 10.41 -0.96
CA LEU A 256 15.27 10.62 -2.27
C LEU A 256 14.32 11.83 -2.28
N SER A 257 13.51 12.00 -1.24
CA SER A 257 12.65 13.17 -1.07
C SER A 257 13.47 14.47 -1.02
N ASP A 258 14.55 14.48 -0.24
CA ASP A 258 15.43 15.65 -0.13
C ASP A 258 16.10 15.98 -1.49
N LYS A 259 16.57 14.95 -2.22
CA LYS A 259 17.12 15.13 -3.58
C LYS A 259 16.08 15.67 -4.56
N LEU A 260 14.85 15.14 -4.52
CA LEU A 260 13.76 15.58 -5.39
C LEU A 260 13.46 17.06 -5.14
N LEU A 261 13.31 17.46 -3.88
CA LEU A 261 13.06 18.84 -3.48
C LEU A 261 14.20 19.76 -3.93
N GLY A 262 15.46 19.34 -3.78
CA GLY A 262 16.61 20.08 -4.28
C GLY A 262 16.58 20.29 -5.80
N ARG A 263 16.26 19.25 -6.58
CA ARG A 263 16.15 19.36 -8.04
C ARG A 263 14.99 20.23 -8.50
N VAL A 264 13.86 20.19 -7.79
CA VAL A 264 12.72 21.08 -8.07
C VAL A 264 13.10 22.54 -7.83
N ALA A 265 13.84 22.84 -6.76
CA ALA A 265 14.32 24.19 -6.50
C ALA A 265 15.30 24.69 -7.59
N GLU A 266 16.22 23.83 -8.03
CA GLU A 266 17.11 24.14 -9.16
C GLU A 266 16.34 24.39 -10.46
N LEU A 267 15.34 23.55 -10.76
CA LEU A 267 14.50 23.70 -11.95
C LEU A 267 13.77 25.05 -11.95
N ASN A 268 13.18 25.44 -10.82
CA ASN A 268 12.52 26.73 -10.69
C ASN A 268 13.49 27.90 -10.94
N ARG A 269 14.72 27.81 -10.41
CA ARG A 269 15.76 28.80 -10.66
C ARG A 269 16.11 28.88 -12.16
N TYR A 270 16.31 27.75 -12.83
CA TYR A 270 16.60 27.73 -14.26
C TYR A 270 15.45 28.27 -15.11
N GLN A 271 14.19 28.04 -14.72
CA GLN A 271 13.04 28.65 -15.40
C GLN A 271 13.05 30.17 -15.29
N ILE A 272 13.40 30.71 -14.11
CA ILE A 272 13.54 32.16 -13.90
C ILE A 272 14.72 32.71 -14.73
N GLU A 273 15.86 32.03 -14.73
CA GLU A 273 17.04 32.42 -15.52
C GLU A 273 16.71 32.42 -17.02
N LEU A 274 16.05 31.38 -17.53
CA LEU A 274 15.62 31.30 -18.93
C LEU A 274 14.73 32.47 -19.32
N ALA A 275 13.66 32.71 -18.57
CA ALA A 275 12.75 33.83 -18.82
C ALA A 275 13.46 35.19 -18.75
N SER A 276 14.50 35.31 -17.92
CA SER A 276 15.32 36.52 -17.81
C SER A 276 16.22 36.69 -19.04
N PHE A 277 16.84 35.61 -19.52
CA PHE A 277 17.70 35.64 -20.71
C PHE A 277 16.91 35.85 -22.00
N GLU A 278 15.72 35.27 -22.14
CA GLU A 278 14.81 35.54 -23.27
C GLU A 278 14.46 37.03 -23.35
N ARG A 279 14.13 37.65 -22.22
CA ARG A 279 13.89 39.10 -22.14
C ARG A 279 15.14 39.92 -22.46
N LEU A 280 16.30 39.47 -21.97
CA LEU A 280 17.56 40.15 -22.22
C LEU A 280 17.96 40.07 -23.70
N GLU A 281 17.72 38.94 -24.36
CA GLU A 281 17.98 38.74 -25.78
C GLU A 281 17.16 39.71 -26.62
N ILE A 282 15.85 39.82 -26.38
CA ILE A 282 14.98 40.76 -27.09
C ILE A 282 15.49 42.21 -26.92
N ASN A 283 15.85 42.58 -25.69
CA ASN A 283 16.39 43.90 -25.41
C ASN A 283 17.72 44.16 -26.12
N GLU A 284 18.63 43.17 -26.12
CA GLU A 284 19.96 43.28 -26.70
C GLU A 284 19.91 43.32 -28.23
N GLN A 285 19.01 42.56 -28.87
CA GLN A 285 18.76 42.64 -30.31
C GLN A 285 18.30 44.05 -30.71
N GLY A 286 17.36 44.63 -29.95
CA GLY A 286 16.91 46.01 -30.17
C GLY A 286 17.97 47.07 -29.88
N ALA A 287 18.83 46.84 -28.88
CA ALA A 287 19.94 47.74 -28.54
C ALA A 287 21.10 47.65 -29.56
N ALA A 288 21.39 46.46 -30.09
CA ALA A 288 22.38 46.25 -31.14
C ALA A 288 22.00 46.98 -32.43
N THR A 289 20.74 46.86 -32.84
CA THR A 289 20.22 47.55 -34.04
C THR A 289 20.37 49.07 -33.93
N ARG A 290 19.92 49.66 -32.81
CA ARG A 290 20.06 51.11 -32.57
C ARG A 290 21.50 51.59 -32.50
N ARG A 291 22.41 50.78 -31.93
CA ARG A 291 23.85 51.11 -31.91
C ARG A 291 24.44 51.09 -33.32
N LEU A 292 24.07 50.13 -34.15
CA LEU A 292 24.52 50.03 -35.54
C LEU A 292 24.01 51.22 -36.38
N GLU A 293 22.74 51.56 -36.27
CA GLU A 293 22.14 52.71 -36.96
C GLU A 293 22.87 54.02 -36.59
N LYS A 294 23.07 54.25 -35.29
CA LYS A 294 23.81 55.42 -34.81
C LYS A 294 25.24 55.48 -35.36
N LEU A 295 25.96 54.36 -35.33
CA LEU A 295 27.32 54.28 -35.88
C LEU A 295 27.33 54.52 -37.40
N GLN A 296 26.34 54.02 -38.13
CA GLN A 296 26.21 54.28 -39.57
C GLN A 296 25.98 55.77 -39.86
N GLU A 297 25.10 56.43 -39.11
CA GLU A 297 24.86 57.88 -39.23
C GLU A 297 26.12 58.71 -38.91
N GLU A 298 26.84 58.34 -37.86
CA GLU A 298 28.11 58.99 -37.49
C GLU A 298 29.17 58.81 -38.60
N VAL A 299 29.31 57.59 -39.14
CA VAL A 299 30.25 57.30 -40.24
C VAL A 299 29.86 58.07 -41.51
N GLN A 300 28.58 58.13 -41.86
CA GLN A 300 28.11 58.91 -43.02
C GLN A 300 28.42 60.40 -42.85
N THR A 301 28.19 60.94 -41.65
CA THR A 301 28.49 62.34 -41.32
C THR A 301 29.97 62.64 -41.43
N LEU A 302 30.83 61.77 -40.87
CA LEU A 302 32.28 61.90 -40.95
C LEU A 302 32.79 61.75 -42.38
N THR A 303 32.23 60.82 -43.16
CA THR A 303 32.59 60.63 -44.57
C THR A 303 32.23 61.86 -45.40
N ARG A 304 31.05 62.46 -45.18
CA ARG A 304 30.66 63.71 -45.83
C ARG A 304 31.62 64.84 -45.50
N ARG A 305 31.92 65.06 -44.21
CA ARG A 305 32.89 66.09 -43.78
C ARG A 305 34.29 65.82 -44.34
N GLY A 306 34.68 64.56 -44.44
CA GLY A 306 35.95 64.16 -45.05
C GLY A 306 36.02 64.51 -46.54
N ARG A 307 34.93 64.30 -47.30
CA ARG A 307 34.83 64.71 -48.71
C ARG A 307 34.88 66.22 -48.86
N GLU A 308 34.08 66.96 -48.09
CA GLU A 308 34.11 68.43 -48.07
C GLU A 308 35.52 68.96 -47.75
N GLY A 309 36.22 68.35 -46.80
CA GLY A 309 37.61 68.67 -46.48
C GLY A 309 38.61 68.36 -47.61
N GLN A 310 38.40 67.30 -48.39
CA GLN A 310 39.24 66.97 -49.55
C GLN A 310 38.97 67.91 -50.72
N ASP A 311 37.72 68.26 -50.97
CA ASP A 311 37.33 69.19 -52.03
C ASP A 311 37.91 70.58 -51.78
N THR A 312 37.77 71.11 -50.55
CA THR A 312 38.38 72.39 -50.16
C THR A 312 39.90 72.36 -50.22
N TYR A 313 40.54 71.25 -49.84
CA TYR A 313 41.99 71.12 -50.00
C TYR A 313 42.41 71.16 -51.47
N LYS A 314 41.67 70.48 -52.36
CA LYS A 314 41.92 70.51 -53.80
C LYS A 314 41.79 71.92 -54.36
N GLU A 315 40.73 72.64 -54.02
CA GLU A 315 40.53 74.05 -54.42
C GLU A 315 41.70 74.94 -53.97
N LEU A 316 42.17 74.79 -52.73
CA LEU A 316 43.31 75.55 -52.20
C LEU A 316 44.63 75.20 -52.89
N VAL A 317 44.84 73.93 -53.25
CA VAL A 317 46.03 73.49 -54.00
C VAL A 317 46.01 74.07 -55.41
N ASP A 318 44.86 74.01 -56.09
CA ASP A 318 44.68 74.59 -57.43
C ASP A 318 44.90 76.11 -57.41
N ALA A 319 44.33 76.81 -56.42
CA ALA A 319 44.54 78.25 -56.22
C ALA A 319 46.01 78.60 -55.90
N LYS A 320 46.67 77.79 -55.07
CA LYS A 320 48.10 77.96 -54.79
C LYS A 320 48.94 77.77 -56.06
N ALA A 321 48.63 76.77 -56.88
CA ALA A 321 49.36 76.53 -58.13
C ALA A 321 49.23 77.73 -59.08
N LEU A 322 48.02 78.29 -59.23
CA LEU A 322 47.78 79.51 -60.00
C LEU A 322 48.57 80.71 -59.47
N LEU A 323 48.55 80.94 -58.15
CA LEU A 323 49.34 82.02 -57.54
C LEU A 323 50.84 81.80 -57.71
N GLN A 324 51.32 80.56 -57.70
CA GLN A 324 52.73 80.25 -57.95
C GLN A 324 53.12 80.57 -59.39
N THR A 325 52.28 80.24 -60.38
CA THR A 325 52.52 80.62 -61.77
C THR A 325 52.51 82.14 -61.94
N GLU A 326 51.57 82.86 -61.31
CA GLU A 326 51.55 84.33 -61.35
C GLU A 326 52.80 84.95 -60.71
N ILE A 327 53.30 84.38 -59.61
CA ILE A 327 54.56 84.84 -58.98
C ILE A 327 55.77 84.57 -59.88
N GLU A 328 55.81 83.42 -60.55
CA GLU A 328 56.88 83.07 -61.49
C GLU A 328 56.87 84.01 -62.71
N ASP A 329 55.69 84.30 -63.26
CA ASP A 329 55.51 85.26 -64.36
C ASP A 329 55.97 86.67 -63.94
N MET A 330 55.52 87.15 -62.77
CA MET A 330 55.97 88.46 -62.26
C MET A 330 57.48 88.51 -61.99
N LYS A 331 58.07 87.42 -61.49
CA LYS A 331 59.53 87.34 -61.30
C LYS A 331 60.26 87.36 -62.64
N ALA A 332 59.76 86.64 -63.64
CA ALA A 332 60.32 86.66 -64.98
C ALA A 332 60.28 88.08 -65.56
N GLU A 333 59.15 88.79 -65.43
CA GLU A 333 59.04 90.20 -65.82
C GLU A 333 60.06 91.09 -65.11
N ILE A 334 60.24 90.94 -63.79
CA ILE A 334 61.23 91.71 -63.03
C ILE A 334 62.65 91.40 -63.51
N THR A 335 63.01 90.13 -63.69
CA THR A 335 64.35 89.76 -64.18
C THR A 335 64.61 90.25 -65.59
N MET A 336 63.60 90.27 -66.47
CA MET A 336 63.73 90.85 -67.80
C MET A 336 63.99 92.36 -67.71
N ARG A 337 63.27 93.07 -66.85
CA ARG A 337 63.53 94.50 -66.58
C ARG A 337 64.91 94.75 -65.99
N GLU A 338 65.36 93.94 -65.03
CA GLU A 338 66.72 94.06 -64.46
C GLU A 338 67.82 93.77 -65.50
N VAL A 339 67.59 92.82 -66.41
CA VAL A 339 68.49 92.55 -67.53
C VAL A 339 68.48 93.69 -68.56
N GLU A 340 67.32 94.28 -68.84
CA GLU A 340 67.20 95.49 -69.66
C GLU A 340 67.96 96.65 -69.04
N GLU A 341 67.76 96.94 -67.75
CA GLU A 341 68.47 97.98 -66.99
C GLU A 341 69.99 97.72 -66.92
N ALA A 342 70.41 96.46 -66.72
CA ALA A 342 71.83 96.10 -66.70
C ALA A 342 72.49 96.21 -68.09
N ASN A 343 71.77 95.88 -69.16
CA ASN A 343 72.23 96.08 -70.53
C ASN A 343 72.33 97.58 -70.87
N GLU A 344 71.36 98.39 -70.44
CA GLU A 344 71.40 99.85 -70.57
C GLU A 344 72.58 100.46 -69.80
N ALA A 345 72.81 100.04 -68.55
CA ALA A 345 73.96 100.48 -67.76
C ALA A 345 75.31 100.03 -68.34
N ALA A 346 75.38 98.82 -68.92
CA ALA A 346 76.56 98.34 -69.61
C ALA A 346 76.85 99.13 -70.91
N LEU A 347 75.79 99.55 -71.63
CA LEU A 347 75.88 100.43 -72.80
C LEU A 347 76.28 101.87 -72.44
N GLU A 348 75.94 102.37 -71.25
CA GLU A 348 76.38 103.68 -70.75
C GLU A 348 77.82 103.70 -70.19
N SER A 349 78.38 102.52 -69.86
CA SER A 349 79.74 102.35 -69.31
C SER A 349 80.83 101.98 -70.34
N ALA A 350 80.47 101.85 -71.62
CA ALA A 350 81.36 101.57 -72.76
C ALA A 350 81.51 102.81 -73.65
#